data_AF-A0A8I1T8D6-F1
#
_entry.id   AF-A0A8I1T8D6-F1
#
_cell.length_a   1.000
_cell.length_b   1.000
_cell.length_c   1.000
_cell.angle_alpha   90.00
_cell.angle_beta   90.00
_cell.angle_gamma   90.00
#
_symmetry.space_group_name_H-M   'P 1'
#
loop_
_entity.id
_entity.type
_entity.pdbx_description
1 polymer ?
#
loop_
_entity_poly.entity_id
_entity_poly.type
_entity_poly.pdbx_seq_one_letter_code
_entity_poly.pdbx_strand_id
1 'polypeptide(L)'
;MRSLFPKRKSQRTEQAKAIVAAQVVLDVGEERLDTAAAGLRLRKAIGLQWTFLSALQYLSGKSAIAAITALPADWEEGGRTRNDLLGAILMAADIVANLRSDGKPLCASELARHLREPADVGVQR
;
A
#
# COMPACT_ATOMS: atom_id res chain seq x y z
N MET A 1 -0.44 -44.07 9.16
CA MET A 1 -1.21 -42.97 9.79
C MET A 1 -0.77 -41.66 9.15
N ARG A 2 -1.66 -40.97 8.43
CA ARG A 2 -1.36 -39.71 7.74
C ARG A 2 -1.27 -38.58 8.76
N SER A 3 -0.14 -37.87 8.80
CA SER A 3 0.12 -36.77 9.71
C SER A 3 -0.85 -35.60 9.46
N LEU A 4 -1.72 -35.33 10.42
CA LEU A 4 -2.53 -34.10 10.52
C LEU A 4 -1.66 -32.96 11.05
N PHE A 5 -0.90 -32.32 10.17
CA PHE A 5 -0.33 -31.00 10.46
C PHE A 5 -1.10 -29.96 9.67
N PRO A 6 -1.94 -29.11 10.29
CA PRO A 6 -2.54 -27.99 9.56
C PRO A 6 -1.44 -26.99 9.23
N LYS A 7 -0.97 -26.98 7.97
CA LYS A 7 -0.19 -25.89 7.41
C LYS A 7 -1.07 -24.64 7.32
N ARG A 8 -1.09 -23.81 8.36
CA ARG A 8 -1.60 -22.44 8.26
C ARG A 8 -0.50 -21.44 8.64
N LYS A 9 0.48 -21.30 7.74
CA LYS A 9 1.12 -19.98 7.55
C LYS A 9 0.12 -19.19 6.70
N SER A 10 -0.64 -18.31 7.35
CA SER A 10 -1.71 -17.51 6.75
C SER A 10 -1.17 -16.64 5.60
N GLN A 11 -1.24 -17.14 4.37
CA GLN A 11 -1.30 -16.25 3.22
C GLN A 11 -2.62 -15.49 3.37
N ARG A 12 -2.56 -14.23 3.82
CA ARG A 12 -3.70 -13.33 3.71
C ARG A 12 -4.17 -13.34 2.26
N THR A 13 -5.48 -13.36 2.05
CA THR A 13 -6.06 -13.21 0.71
C THR A 13 -5.57 -11.91 0.08
N GLU A 14 -5.47 -11.85 -1.24
CA GLU A 14 -5.07 -10.63 -1.94
C GLU A 14 -5.96 -9.43 -1.55
N GLN A 15 -7.25 -9.68 -1.32
CA GLN A 15 -8.18 -8.67 -0.81
C GLN A 15 -7.80 -8.14 0.58
N ALA A 16 -7.45 -9.02 1.52
CA ALA A 16 -7.01 -8.59 2.85
C ALA A 16 -5.68 -7.82 2.82
N LYS A 17 -4.81 -8.09 1.84
CA LYS A 17 -3.57 -7.31 1.63
C LYS A 17 -3.89 -5.92 1.08
N ALA A 18 -4.77 -5.85 0.08
CA ALA A 18 -5.20 -4.60 -0.54
C ALA A 18 -5.89 -3.67 0.45
N ILE A 19 -6.78 -4.19 1.30
CA ILE A 19 -7.43 -3.40 2.36
C ILE A 19 -6.39 -2.79 3.30
N VAL A 20 -5.49 -3.60 3.85
CA VAL A 20 -4.47 -3.11 4.79
C VAL A 20 -3.52 -2.11 4.13
N ALA A 21 -3.07 -2.39 2.91
CA ALA A 21 -2.21 -1.48 2.17
C ALA A 21 -2.89 -0.13 1.94
N ALA A 22 -4.15 -0.13 1.52
CA ALA A 22 -4.93 1.08 1.29
C ALA A 22 -5.17 1.87 2.59
N GLN A 23 -5.55 1.21 3.68
CA GLN A 23 -5.70 1.85 5.00
C GLN A 23 -4.39 2.54 5.44
N VAL A 24 -3.25 1.87 5.28
CA VAL A 24 -1.95 2.44 5.63
C VAL A 24 -1.60 3.65 4.76
N VAL A 25 -1.88 3.59 3.45
CA VAL A 25 -1.65 4.73 2.55
C VAL A 25 -2.51 5.92 2.93
N LEU A 26 -3.78 5.71 3.26
CA LEU A 26 -4.66 6.78 3.71
C LEU A 26 -4.23 7.36 5.06
N ASP A 27 -3.85 6.51 6.02
CA ASP A 27 -3.40 6.98 7.34
C ASP A 27 -2.12 7.81 7.25
N VAL A 28 -1.22 7.52 6.30
CA VAL A 28 -0.05 8.36 6.02
C VAL A 28 -0.45 9.66 5.31
N GLY A 29 -1.34 9.59 4.31
CA GLY A 29 -1.83 10.79 3.61
C GLY A 29 -2.62 11.75 4.50
N GLU A 30 -3.22 11.26 5.57
CA GLU A 30 -3.93 12.04 6.59
C GLU A 30 -3.05 12.43 7.79
N GLU A 31 -1.74 12.18 7.71
CA GLU A 31 -0.76 12.47 8.77
C GLU A 31 -1.05 11.78 10.12
N ARG A 32 -1.89 10.74 10.11
CA ARG A 32 -2.18 9.90 11.29
C ARG A 32 -1.08 8.88 11.57
N LEU A 33 -0.23 8.64 10.57
CA LEU A 33 0.84 7.66 10.63
C LEU A 33 2.07 8.17 9.87
N ASP A 34 3.25 8.14 10.48
CA ASP A 34 4.49 8.39 9.76
C ASP A 34 4.91 7.17 8.90
N THR A 35 5.85 7.36 7.99
CA THR A 35 6.30 6.31 7.05
C THR A 35 7.03 5.14 7.74
N ALA A 36 7.67 5.37 8.90
CA ALA A 36 8.35 4.32 9.65
C ALA A 36 7.33 3.42 10.39
N ALA A 37 6.34 4.03 11.02
CA ALA A 37 5.21 3.37 11.67
C ALA A 37 4.32 2.64 10.64
N ALA A 38 4.13 3.21 9.45
CA ALA A 38 3.48 2.56 8.32
C ALA A 38 4.21 1.27 7.91
N GLY A 39 5.54 1.34 7.76
CA GLY A 39 6.35 0.15 7.49
C GLY A 39 6.21 -0.91 8.58
N LEU A 40 6.20 -0.53 9.85
CA LEU A 40 5.99 -1.48 10.96
C LEU A 40 4.60 -2.13 10.91
N ARG A 41 3.54 -1.36 10.66
CA ARG A 41 2.16 -1.85 10.56
C ARG A 41 2.01 -2.85 9.42
N LEU A 42 2.57 -2.54 8.24
CA LEU A 42 2.54 -3.43 7.08
C LEU A 42 3.29 -4.73 7.32
N ARG A 43 4.46 -4.68 7.97
CA ARG A 43 5.23 -5.90 8.30
C ARG A 43 4.49 -6.81 9.26
N LYS A 44 3.82 -6.24 10.27
CA LYS A 44 3.00 -6.98 11.23
C LYS A 44 1.76 -7.61 10.57
N ALA A 45 1.12 -6.88 9.65
CA ALA A 45 -0.13 -7.31 9.07
C ALA A 45 0.01 -8.24 7.86
N ILE A 46 0.98 -8.00 6.97
CA ILE A 46 1.08 -8.68 5.67
C ILE A 46 2.35 -9.54 5.57
N GLY A 47 3.49 -9.03 6.04
CA GLY A 47 4.75 -9.77 6.10
C GLY A 47 6.00 -8.90 6.04
N LEU A 48 7.14 -9.43 6.50
CA LEU A 48 8.38 -8.70 6.73
C LEU A 48 8.94 -7.92 5.53
N GLN A 49 8.63 -8.35 4.31
CA GLN A 49 9.08 -7.70 3.06
C GLN A 49 8.34 -6.40 2.76
N TRP A 50 7.24 -6.11 3.47
CA TRP A 50 6.43 -4.93 3.19
C TRP A 50 7.03 -3.66 3.77
N THR A 51 7.05 -2.63 2.94
CA THR A 51 7.38 -1.25 3.27
C THR A 51 6.23 -0.36 2.83
N PHE A 52 6.20 0.90 3.29
CA PHE A 52 5.25 1.89 2.78
C PHE A 52 5.26 1.96 1.24
N LEU A 53 6.45 1.78 0.71
CA LEU A 53 6.71 1.82 -0.71
C LEU A 53 6.14 0.67 -1.52
N SER A 54 6.33 -0.55 -1.03
CA SER A 54 5.72 -1.72 -1.66
C SER A 54 4.19 -1.63 -1.59
N ALA A 55 3.62 -0.92 -0.60
CA ALA A 55 2.18 -0.68 -0.55
C ALA A 55 1.70 0.25 -1.67
N LEU A 56 2.39 1.38 -1.92
CA LEU A 56 2.10 2.27 -3.04
C LEU A 56 2.21 1.54 -4.39
N GLN A 57 3.31 0.83 -4.60
CA GLN A 57 3.52 0.05 -5.83
C GLN A 57 2.46 -1.03 -6.01
N TYR A 58 2.12 -1.77 -4.96
CA TYR A 58 1.10 -2.82 -5.01
C TYR A 58 -0.28 -2.25 -5.35
N LEU A 59 -0.69 -1.15 -4.70
CA LEU A 59 -1.99 -0.52 -4.93
C LEU A 59 -2.14 0.07 -6.33
N SER A 60 -1.04 0.50 -6.95
CA SER A 60 -1.03 0.93 -8.36
C SER A 60 -1.21 -0.23 -9.37
N GLY A 61 -1.18 -1.49 -8.89
CA GLY A 61 -1.27 -2.69 -9.72
C GLY A 61 -2.68 -3.24 -9.93
N LYS A 62 -2.88 -3.94 -11.05
CA LYS A 62 -4.18 -4.55 -11.43
C LYS A 62 -4.77 -5.50 -10.38
N SER A 63 -3.92 -6.22 -9.63
CA SER A 63 -4.37 -7.16 -8.61
C SER A 63 -5.03 -6.47 -7.42
N ALA A 64 -4.47 -5.36 -6.95
CA ALA A 64 -5.04 -4.59 -5.85
C ALA A 64 -6.36 -3.93 -6.26
N ILE A 65 -6.40 -3.38 -7.49
CA ILE A 65 -7.61 -2.81 -8.08
C ILE A 65 -8.72 -3.85 -8.12
N ALA A 66 -8.46 -5.03 -8.69
CA ALA A 66 -9.45 -6.11 -8.77
C ALA A 66 -9.93 -6.58 -7.39
N ALA A 67 -9.04 -6.61 -6.41
CA ALA A 67 -9.39 -7.06 -5.07
C ALA A 67 -10.29 -6.06 -4.32
N ILE A 68 -10.05 -4.75 -4.47
CA ILE A 68 -10.88 -3.69 -3.86
C ILE A 68 -12.20 -3.54 -4.62
N THR A 69 -12.21 -3.63 -5.96
CA THR A 69 -13.45 -3.52 -6.73
C THR A 69 -14.41 -4.67 -6.46
N ALA A 70 -13.90 -5.85 -6.10
CA ALA A 70 -14.68 -7.02 -5.70
C ALA A 70 -15.31 -6.91 -4.29
N LEU A 71 -15.02 -5.85 -3.53
CA LEU A 71 -15.71 -5.61 -2.25
C LEU A 71 -17.18 -5.23 -2.50
N PRO A 72 -18.10 -5.61 -1.58
CA PRO A 72 -19.48 -5.12 -1.58
C PRO A 72 -19.55 -3.59 -1.60
N ALA A 73 -20.60 -3.04 -2.22
CA ALA A 73 -20.75 -1.59 -2.35
C ALA A 73 -20.91 -0.88 -0.99
N ASP A 74 -21.50 -1.58 -0.02
CA ASP A 74 -21.72 -1.17 1.37
C ASP A 74 -20.59 -1.62 2.32
N TRP A 75 -19.45 -2.05 1.78
CA TRP A 75 -18.32 -2.48 2.60
C TRP A 75 -17.74 -1.32 3.42
N GLU A 76 -17.57 -1.58 4.71
CA GLU A 76 -16.92 -0.69 5.68
C GLU A 76 -16.10 -1.50 6.68
N GLU A 77 -14.86 -1.07 6.95
CA GLU A 77 -14.01 -1.64 8.00
C GLU A 77 -13.05 -0.59 8.57
N GLY A 78 -12.98 -0.48 9.90
CA GLY A 78 -12.03 0.43 10.55
C GLY A 78 -12.29 1.92 10.24
N GLY A 79 -13.55 2.30 10.04
CA GLY A 79 -13.93 3.66 9.66
C GLY A 79 -13.57 4.04 8.23
N ARG A 80 -13.27 3.05 7.37
CA ARG A 80 -13.02 3.23 5.94
C ARG A 80 -14.10 2.53 5.13
N THR A 81 -14.59 3.21 4.12
CA THR A 81 -15.52 2.68 3.12
C THR A 81 -14.77 2.11 1.92
N ARG A 82 -15.47 1.37 1.06
CA ARG A 82 -14.92 0.92 -0.23
C ARG A 82 -14.41 2.08 -1.10
N ASN A 83 -15.10 3.23 -1.06
CA ASN A 83 -14.72 4.41 -1.83
C ASN A 83 -13.41 5.01 -1.34
N ASP A 84 -13.16 4.99 -0.03
CA ASP A 84 -11.88 5.44 0.54
C ASP A 84 -10.72 4.57 0.03
N LEU A 85 -10.92 3.25 -0.03
CA LEU A 85 -9.90 2.33 -0.55
C LEU A 85 -9.64 2.54 -2.05
N LEU A 86 -10.68 2.86 -2.84
CA LEU A 86 -10.52 3.24 -4.24
C LEU A 86 -9.77 4.58 -4.37
N GLY A 87 -10.02 5.53 -3.47
CA GLY A 87 -9.25 6.77 -3.36
C GLY A 87 -7.77 6.51 -3.08
N ALA A 88 -7.46 5.55 -2.21
CA ALA A 88 -6.08 5.14 -1.91
C ALA A 88 -5.36 4.56 -3.15
N ILE A 89 -6.08 3.79 -3.99
CA ILE A 89 -5.56 3.31 -5.28
C ILE A 89 -5.19 4.48 -6.19
N LEU A 90 -6.09 5.46 -6.34
CA LEU A 90 -5.86 6.61 -7.20
C LEU A 90 -4.68 7.44 -6.71
N MET A 91 -4.60 7.69 -5.40
CA MET A 91 -3.47 8.37 -4.77
C MET A 91 -2.16 7.59 -4.99
N ALA A 92 -2.15 6.28 -4.79
CA ALA A 92 -0.97 5.46 -5.02
C ALA A 92 -0.52 5.46 -6.48
N ALA A 93 -1.47 5.41 -7.43
CA ALA A 93 -1.18 5.50 -8.86
C ALA A 93 -0.61 6.86 -9.24
N ASP A 94 -1.18 7.95 -8.71
CA ASP A 94 -0.71 9.32 -8.93
C ASP A 94 0.71 9.52 -8.35
N ILE A 95 0.94 9.12 -7.10
CA ILE A 95 2.26 9.20 -6.46
C ILE A 95 3.30 8.40 -7.26
N VAL A 96 2.98 7.16 -7.65
CA VAL A 96 3.87 6.31 -8.46
C VAL A 96 4.12 6.90 -9.85
N ALA A 97 3.14 7.58 -10.45
CA ALA A 97 3.28 8.26 -11.73
C ALA A 97 4.10 9.56 -11.61
N ASN A 98 3.88 10.36 -10.57
CA ASN A 98 4.57 11.64 -10.36
C ASN A 98 5.99 11.49 -9.80
N LEU A 99 6.29 10.38 -9.11
CA LEU A 99 7.67 9.93 -8.86
C LEU A 99 8.38 9.46 -10.14
N ARG A 100 7.69 9.42 -11.28
CA ARG A 100 8.22 9.05 -12.61
C ARG A 100 8.00 10.19 -13.60
N SER A 101 8.95 11.11 -13.72
CA SER A 101 8.95 12.06 -14.85
C SER A 101 9.29 11.38 -16.20
N ASP A 102 9.78 10.13 -16.23
CA ASP A 102 10.32 9.46 -17.43
C ASP A 102 9.59 8.18 -17.89
N GLY A 103 8.55 7.75 -17.17
CA GLY A 103 7.75 6.58 -17.56
C GLY A 103 8.40 5.20 -17.39
N LYS A 104 9.52 5.03 -16.66
CA LYS A 104 10.15 3.70 -16.41
C LYS A 104 9.74 3.05 -15.07
N PRO A 105 9.57 1.72 -14.99
CA PRO A 105 9.15 1.07 -13.75
C PRO A 105 10.12 1.37 -12.60
N LEU A 106 9.60 1.86 -11.47
CA LEU A 106 10.40 2.24 -10.31
C LEU A 106 11.09 1.01 -9.71
N CYS A 107 12.42 1.02 -9.70
CA CYS A 107 13.16 0.06 -8.89
C CYS A 107 12.94 0.38 -7.41
N ALA A 108 12.75 -0.64 -6.57
CA ALA A 108 12.57 -0.47 -5.13
C ALA A 108 13.69 0.36 -4.47
N SER A 109 14.90 0.34 -5.03
CA SER A 109 16.07 1.11 -4.57
C SER A 109 15.98 2.60 -4.91
N GLU A 110 15.49 2.95 -6.10
CA GLU A 110 15.35 4.33 -6.60
C GLU A 110 14.28 5.10 -5.84
N LEU A 111 13.20 4.39 -5.58
CA LEU A 111 12.06 4.92 -4.87
C LEU A 111 12.34 5.00 -3.35
N ALA A 112 13.18 4.11 -2.80
CA ALA A 112 13.73 4.26 -1.45
C ALA A 112 14.79 5.37 -1.31
N ARG A 113 15.30 5.91 -2.43
CA ARG A 113 16.20 7.09 -2.47
C ARG A 113 15.38 8.36 -2.31
N HIS A 114 14.30 8.50 -3.11
CA HIS A 114 13.40 9.65 -3.03
C HIS A 114 12.65 9.78 -1.70
N LEU A 115 12.34 8.68 -1.01
CA LEU A 115 11.76 8.75 0.34
C LEU A 115 12.79 9.07 1.44
N ARG A 116 14.10 8.97 1.15
CA ARG A 116 15.18 9.29 2.09
C ARG A 116 15.71 10.70 1.91
N GLU A 117 15.62 11.24 0.70
CA GLU A 117 15.83 12.66 0.46
C GLU A 117 14.66 13.38 1.16
N PRO A 118 14.91 14.21 2.20
CA PRO A 118 13.89 15.12 2.66
C PRO A 118 13.47 15.93 1.43
N ALA A 119 12.16 16.08 1.24
CA ALA A 119 11.61 16.91 0.18
C ALA A 119 12.31 18.27 0.20
N ASP A 120 13.31 18.45 -0.66
CA ASP A 120 13.80 19.76 -1.00
C ASP A 120 12.68 20.36 -1.83
N VAL A 121 11.75 20.99 -1.11
CA VAL A 121 10.74 21.85 -1.68
C VAL A 121 11.52 22.94 -2.37
N GLY A 122 11.80 22.71 -3.65
CA GLY A 122 12.29 23.71 -4.57
C GLY A 122 11.28 24.85 -4.59
N VAL A 123 11.48 25.82 -3.70
CA VAL A 123 10.94 27.17 -3.83
C VAL A 123 11.58 27.73 -5.09
N GLN A 124 10.89 27.56 -6.22
CA GLN A 124 11.14 28.40 -7.38
C GLN A 124 10.69 29.82 -7.00
N ARG A 125 11.67 30.70 -6.88
CA ARG A 125 11.48 32.16 -6.92
C ARG A 125 11.32 32.62 -8.35
#